data_AF-A0A534KMV5-F1
#
_entry.id   AF-A0A534KMV5-F1
#
_cell.length_a   1.000
_cell.length_b   1.000
_cell.length_c   1.000
_cell.angle_alpha   90.00
_cell.angle_beta   90.00
_cell.angle_gamma   90.00
#
_symmetry.space_group_name_H-M   'P 1'
#
loop_
_entity.id
_entity.type
_entity.pdbx_description
1 polymer ?
#
loop_
_entity_poly.entity_id
_entity_poly.type
_entity_poly.pdbx_seq_one_letter_code
_entity_poly.pdbx_strand_id
1 'polypeptide(L)'
;MKPENLLRHLNGTHPRHPDTPKLREQLKQEAGRGASRNAGRPIHIPKWVVLIVVLITAGVVGGYYLVNQQTSYNVVTWCGVEGTAIHYHPLLVINYNGVQQHLPWDPAQSADIGYLNQAGFTNPKYYCPAGELHLLHTHDGSGIIHVELPQAVSSTPTLGDFFTIWGEPLSAGQVWMFSGQLQATMYNSDSRSSADYSSGPAGLPLYESAAGPQGNAYPIPLAYIFNGAYGTGASSGFYSGEIIWLNVTA
;
A
#
# COMPACT_ATOMS: atom_id res chain seq x y z
N MET A 1 -43.55 15.65 49.37
CA MET A 1 -43.55 14.90 50.66
C MET A 1 -44.17 13.53 50.42
N LYS A 2 -43.71 12.46 51.06
CA LYS A 2 -44.25 11.10 50.82
C LYS A 2 -45.66 10.93 51.41
N PRO A 3 -46.59 10.25 50.73
CA PRO A 3 -47.99 10.11 51.16
C PRO A 3 -48.12 9.41 52.53
N GLU A 4 -47.23 8.46 52.85
CA GLU A 4 -47.21 7.82 54.18
C GLU A 4 -46.92 8.80 55.35
N ASN A 5 -46.10 9.83 55.11
CA ASN A 5 -45.76 10.84 56.13
C ASN A 5 -46.91 11.83 56.36
N LEU A 6 -47.72 12.09 55.33
CA LEU A 6 -48.88 12.98 55.41
C LEU A 6 -50.03 12.34 56.20
N LEU A 7 -50.25 11.05 56.01
CA LEU A 7 -51.22 10.23 56.77
C LEU A 7 -50.90 10.23 58.28
N ARG A 8 -49.62 10.14 58.65
CA ARG A 8 -49.18 10.19 60.06
C ARG A 8 -49.40 11.58 60.68
N HIS A 9 -49.15 12.64 59.92
CA HIS A 9 -49.35 14.03 60.36
C HIS A 9 -50.84 14.36 60.57
N LEU A 10 -51.70 13.95 59.64
CA LEU A 10 -53.16 14.11 59.76
C LEU A 10 -53.72 13.40 61.00
N ASN A 11 -53.18 12.23 61.37
CA ASN A 11 -53.59 11.50 62.57
C ASN A 11 -53.11 12.15 63.88
N GLY A 12 -51.94 12.79 63.87
CA GLY A 12 -51.32 13.32 65.09
C GLY A 12 -51.71 14.76 65.43
N THR A 13 -52.05 15.58 64.44
CA THR A 13 -52.14 17.04 64.63
C THR A 13 -53.53 17.63 64.35
N HIS A 14 -54.33 17.03 63.46
CA HIS A 14 -55.67 17.52 63.10
C HIS A 14 -56.74 16.40 63.04
N PRO A 15 -57.15 15.83 64.19
CA PRO A 15 -58.02 14.65 64.22
C PRO A 15 -59.51 14.90 63.90
N ARG A 16 -59.97 16.16 63.82
CA ARG A 16 -61.40 16.52 63.68
C ARG A 16 -61.68 17.58 62.59
N HIS A 17 -60.91 17.61 61.51
CA HIS A 17 -61.21 18.47 60.37
C HIS A 17 -62.30 17.81 59.47
N PRO A 18 -63.28 18.55 58.93
CA PRO A 18 -64.38 17.97 58.17
C PRO A 18 -63.94 17.22 56.88
N ASP A 19 -62.84 17.64 56.26
CA ASP A 19 -62.34 17.04 55.00
C ASP A 19 -61.37 15.85 55.18
N THR A 20 -61.00 15.52 56.42
CA THR A 20 -60.02 14.45 56.73
C THR A 20 -60.41 13.06 56.23
N PRO A 21 -61.69 12.63 56.24
CA PRO A 21 -62.09 11.30 55.78
C PRO A 21 -61.83 11.09 54.28
N LYS A 22 -62.19 12.08 53.46
CA LYS A 22 -62.04 12.03 52.00
C LYS A 22 -60.57 12.05 51.59
N LEU A 23 -59.76 12.86 52.27
CA LEU A 23 -58.32 12.94 52.02
C LEU A 23 -57.59 11.66 52.45
N ARG A 24 -58.03 10.99 53.54
CA ARG A 24 -57.51 9.67 53.95
C ARG A 24 -57.83 8.58 52.92
N GLU A 25 -59.03 8.58 52.36
CA GLU A 25 -59.46 7.64 51.32
C GLU A 25 -58.58 7.80 50.07
N GLN A 26 -58.39 9.05 49.62
CA GLN A 26 -57.55 9.37 48.45
C GLN A 26 -56.08 8.99 48.67
N LEU A 27 -55.51 9.29 49.84
CA LEU A 27 -54.12 8.94 50.15
C LEU A 27 -53.92 7.44 50.30
N LYS A 28 -54.91 6.68 50.81
CA LYS A 28 -54.87 5.21 50.82
C LYS A 28 -54.92 4.63 49.40
N GLN A 29 -55.73 5.21 48.51
CA GLN A 29 -55.80 4.81 47.10
C GLN A 29 -54.52 5.15 46.33
N GLU A 30 -53.89 6.29 46.61
CA GLU A 30 -52.60 6.68 46.01
C GLU A 30 -51.42 5.86 46.56
N ALA A 31 -51.39 5.58 47.86
CA ALA A 31 -50.37 4.70 48.46
C ALA A 31 -50.47 3.26 47.93
N GLY A 32 -51.69 2.76 47.68
CA GLY A 32 -51.93 1.46 47.03
C GLY A 32 -51.60 1.44 45.53
N ARG A 33 -51.65 2.60 44.85
CA ARG A 33 -51.20 2.77 43.46
C ARG A 33 -49.68 2.91 43.31
N GLY A 34 -48.95 3.15 44.40
CA GLY A 34 -47.50 2.98 44.49
C GLY A 34 -47.08 1.50 44.50
N ALA A 35 -47.73 0.66 43.70
CA ALA A 35 -47.40 -0.74 43.57
C ALA A 35 -46.14 -0.90 42.72
N SER A 36 -45.09 -1.42 43.36
CA SER A 36 -43.89 -1.99 42.75
C SER A 36 -43.07 -1.03 41.87
N ARG A 37 -42.00 -0.48 42.43
CA ARG A 37 -40.79 -0.30 41.63
C ARG A 37 -40.44 -1.71 41.17
N ASN A 38 -40.80 -2.08 39.94
CA ASN A 38 -40.31 -3.29 39.32
C ASN A 38 -38.79 -3.21 39.39
N ALA A 39 -38.19 -3.89 40.37
CA ALA A 39 -36.79 -4.21 40.34
C ALA A 39 -36.60 -4.92 39.00
N GLY A 40 -35.91 -4.27 38.06
CA GLY A 40 -35.75 -4.77 36.71
C GLY A 40 -35.36 -6.23 36.80
N ARG A 41 -36.17 -7.13 36.19
CA ARG A 41 -35.85 -8.55 36.16
C ARG A 41 -34.41 -8.70 35.68
N PRO A 42 -33.55 -9.47 36.37
CA PRO A 42 -32.21 -9.73 35.84
C PRO A 42 -32.38 -10.34 34.45
N ILE A 43 -31.71 -9.74 33.46
CA ILE A 43 -31.74 -10.25 32.09
C ILE A 43 -31.03 -11.61 32.11
N HIS A 44 -31.82 -12.69 32.11
CA HIS A 44 -31.29 -14.04 31.98
C HIS A 44 -31.01 -14.30 30.49
N ILE A 45 -29.76 -14.05 30.07
CA ILE A 45 -29.29 -14.41 28.74
C ILE A 45 -29.04 -15.92 28.72
N PRO A 46 -29.81 -16.70 27.93
CA PRO A 46 -29.60 -18.13 27.89
C PRO A 46 -28.28 -18.43 27.16
N LYS A 47 -27.55 -19.46 27.63
CA LYS A 47 -26.20 -19.79 27.12
C LYS A 47 -26.13 -19.98 25.61
N TRP A 48 -27.23 -20.42 24.98
CA TRP A 48 -27.31 -20.58 23.53
C TRP A 48 -27.27 -19.24 22.77
N VAL A 49 -27.82 -18.16 23.34
CA VAL A 49 -27.72 -16.81 22.75
C VAL A 49 -26.28 -16.31 22.81
N VAL A 50 -25.56 -16.57 23.91
CA VAL A 50 -24.13 -16.25 24.02
C VAL A 50 -23.33 -17.02 22.95
N LEU A 51 -23.62 -18.30 22.75
CA LEU A 51 -23.00 -19.12 21.71
C LEU A 51 -23.25 -18.57 20.30
N ILE A 52 -24.49 -18.16 19.98
CA ILE A 52 -24.81 -17.56 18.68
C ILE A 52 -24.03 -16.26 18.48
N VAL A 53 -24.00 -15.38 19.48
CA VAL A 53 -23.27 -14.11 19.38
C VAL A 53 -21.77 -14.36 19.19
N VAL A 54 -21.18 -15.33 19.90
CA VAL A 54 -19.78 -15.71 19.73
C VAL A 54 -19.52 -16.26 18.32
N LEU A 55 -20.39 -17.12 17.79
CA LEU A 55 -20.24 -17.67 16.44
C LEU A 55 -20.40 -16.61 15.35
N ILE A 56 -21.35 -15.69 15.49
CA ILE A 56 -21.51 -14.55 14.57
C ILE A 56 -20.26 -13.67 14.63
N THR A 57 -19.78 -13.36 15.83
CA THR A 57 -18.58 -12.51 16.00
C THR A 57 -17.35 -13.20 15.42
N ALA A 58 -17.16 -14.49 15.68
CA ALA A 58 -16.06 -15.27 15.10
C ALA A 58 -16.18 -15.40 13.58
N GLY A 59 -17.40 -15.53 13.05
CA GLY A 59 -17.66 -15.54 11.61
C GLY A 59 -17.39 -14.19 10.93
N VAL A 60 -17.76 -13.08 11.57
CA VAL A 60 -17.48 -11.72 11.08
C VAL A 60 -15.99 -11.41 11.16
N VAL A 61 -15.34 -11.71 12.28
CA VAL A 61 -13.89 -11.50 12.46
C VAL A 61 -13.10 -12.43 11.56
N GLY A 62 -13.49 -13.70 11.46
CA GLY A 62 -12.88 -14.69 10.56
C GLY A 62 -13.08 -14.32 9.10
N GLY A 63 -14.29 -13.91 8.70
CA GLY A 63 -14.58 -13.42 7.35
C GLY A 63 -13.80 -12.14 7.03
N TYR A 64 -13.73 -11.19 7.96
CA TYR A 64 -12.91 -9.99 7.82
C TYR A 64 -11.43 -10.33 7.65
N TYR A 65 -10.90 -11.23 8.48
CA TYR A 65 -9.50 -11.66 8.39
C TYR A 65 -9.19 -12.37 7.07
N LEU A 66 -10.08 -13.25 6.60
CA LEU A 66 -9.92 -13.96 5.33
C LEU A 66 -9.99 -13.02 4.12
N VAL A 67 -10.86 -12.01 4.15
CA VAL A 67 -10.99 -11.01 3.08
C VAL A 67 -9.83 -10.01 3.10
N ASN A 68 -9.23 -9.78 4.27
CA ASN A 68 -8.16 -8.80 4.44
C ASN A 68 -6.75 -9.41 4.46
N GLN A 69 -6.59 -10.67 4.07
CA GLN A 69 -5.27 -11.21 3.74
C GLN A 69 -4.79 -10.58 2.43
N GLN A 70 -4.19 -9.39 2.52
CA GLN A 70 -3.43 -8.83 1.41
C GLN A 70 -2.23 -9.74 1.16
N THR A 71 -2.30 -10.54 0.10
CA THR A 71 -1.12 -11.18 -0.47
C THR A 71 -0.23 -10.07 -1.02
N SER A 72 0.81 -9.73 -0.28
CA SER A 72 1.86 -8.83 -0.76
C SER A 72 2.81 -9.61 -1.67
N TYR A 73 2.91 -9.18 -2.92
CA TYR A 73 3.82 -9.80 -3.88
C TYR A 73 5.26 -9.30 -3.70
N ASN A 74 6.23 -10.20 -3.84
CA ASN A 74 7.64 -9.87 -3.77
C ASN A 74 8.13 -9.33 -5.12
N VAL A 75 8.74 -8.15 -5.12
CA VAL A 75 9.11 -7.43 -6.36
C VAL A 75 10.03 -8.24 -7.28
N VAL A 76 10.99 -8.96 -6.72
CA VAL A 76 12.04 -9.69 -7.48
C VAL A 76 11.55 -11.03 -8.04
N THR A 77 10.60 -11.68 -7.36
CA THR A 77 10.20 -13.06 -7.70
C THR A 77 8.84 -13.15 -8.35
N TRP A 78 8.08 -12.05 -8.39
CA TRP A 78 6.77 -12.03 -9.02
C TRP A 78 6.88 -11.82 -10.52
N CYS A 79 6.10 -12.61 -11.26
CA CYS A 79 5.96 -12.54 -12.70
C CYS A 79 4.48 -12.32 -13.04
N GLY A 80 4.22 -11.59 -14.13
CA GLY A 80 2.87 -11.38 -14.61
C GLY A 80 2.82 -10.77 -16.00
N VAL A 81 1.79 -9.99 -16.27
CA VAL A 81 1.48 -9.44 -17.60
C VAL A 81 1.65 -7.93 -17.61
N GLU A 82 1.89 -7.40 -18.81
CA GLU A 82 2.04 -5.96 -19.07
C GLU A 82 0.81 -5.15 -18.63
N GLY A 83 1.02 -3.90 -18.21
CA GLY A 83 -0.03 -2.92 -17.97
C GLY A 83 -0.86 -3.17 -16.71
N THR A 84 -0.21 -3.42 -15.57
CA THR A 84 -0.90 -3.68 -14.31
C THR A 84 -1.46 -2.39 -13.65
N ALA A 85 -1.96 -2.51 -12.42
CA ALA A 85 -2.69 -1.44 -11.73
C ALA A 85 -1.85 -0.19 -11.45
N ILE A 86 -0.55 -0.37 -11.21
CA ILE A 86 0.43 0.70 -11.05
C ILE A 86 1.48 0.52 -12.14
N HIS A 87 1.57 1.46 -13.07
CA HIS A 87 2.44 1.44 -14.22
C HIS A 87 3.09 2.82 -14.43
N TYR A 88 4.41 2.92 -14.23
CA TYR A 88 5.17 4.14 -14.48
C TYR A 88 6.60 3.82 -14.93
N HIS A 89 7.31 4.84 -15.43
CA HIS A 89 8.51 4.64 -16.25
C HIS A 89 9.69 5.52 -15.82
N PRO A 90 10.50 5.15 -14.82
CA PRO A 90 11.72 5.87 -14.49
C PRO A 90 12.79 5.67 -15.58
N LEU A 91 13.65 6.68 -15.76
CA LEU A 91 14.76 6.65 -16.71
C LEU A 91 16.08 6.37 -15.99
N LEU A 92 16.73 5.27 -16.36
CA LEU A 92 18.10 4.92 -15.94
C LEU A 92 19.12 5.35 -17.00
N VAL A 93 20.13 6.10 -16.58
CA VAL A 93 21.28 6.50 -17.39
C VAL A 93 22.55 5.97 -16.75
N ILE A 94 23.28 5.11 -17.45
CA ILE A 94 24.59 4.61 -17.02
C ILE A 94 25.67 5.30 -17.83
N ASN A 95 26.65 5.90 -17.15
CA ASN A 95 27.84 6.45 -17.77
C ASN A 95 29.08 5.73 -17.22
N TYR A 96 29.98 5.34 -18.12
CA TYR A 96 31.28 4.79 -17.75
C TYR A 96 32.38 5.70 -18.31
N ASN A 97 33.22 6.24 -17.42
CA ASN A 97 34.28 7.20 -17.75
C ASN A 97 33.77 8.38 -18.61
N GLY A 98 32.57 8.89 -18.29
CA GLY A 98 31.94 10.00 -18.99
C GLY A 98 31.24 9.65 -20.31
N VAL A 99 31.22 8.36 -20.71
CA VAL A 99 30.54 7.88 -21.92
C VAL A 99 29.26 7.15 -21.54
N GLN A 100 28.13 7.58 -22.10
CA GLN A 100 26.84 6.93 -21.89
C GLN A 100 26.82 5.51 -22.48
N GLN A 101 26.26 4.58 -21.72
CA GLN A 101 26.11 3.17 -22.06
C GLN A 101 24.63 2.84 -22.20
N HIS A 102 24.27 2.09 -23.24
CA HIS A 102 22.92 1.56 -23.39
C HIS A 102 22.79 0.27 -22.58
N LEU A 103 21.57 -0.06 -22.17
CA LEU A 103 21.31 -1.37 -21.58
C LEU A 103 21.39 -2.45 -22.67
N PRO A 104 21.60 -3.73 -22.30
CA PRO A 104 21.41 -4.85 -23.21
C PRO A 104 20.07 -4.77 -23.93
N TRP A 105 20.10 -5.05 -25.24
CA TRP A 105 18.92 -5.07 -26.09
C TRP A 105 19.11 -6.08 -27.22
N ASP A 106 18.09 -6.90 -27.47
CA ASP A 106 17.94 -7.71 -28.67
C ASP A 106 16.84 -7.11 -29.58
N PRO A 107 17.18 -6.56 -30.75
CA PRO A 107 16.21 -5.97 -31.67
C PRO A 107 15.23 -6.99 -32.28
N ALA A 108 15.46 -8.29 -32.09
CA ALA A 108 14.53 -9.35 -32.50
C ALA A 108 13.45 -9.68 -31.45
N GLN A 109 13.54 -9.10 -30.25
CA GLN A 109 12.63 -9.35 -29.14
C GLN A 109 11.72 -8.15 -28.88
N SER A 110 10.57 -8.39 -28.25
CA SER A 110 9.63 -7.34 -27.85
C SER A 110 10.05 -6.61 -26.57
N ALA A 111 10.89 -7.24 -25.75
CA ALA A 111 11.45 -6.73 -24.52
C ALA A 111 12.69 -7.52 -24.11
N ASP A 112 13.45 -7.00 -23.14
CA ASP A 112 14.79 -7.45 -22.81
C ASP A 112 14.94 -7.84 -21.33
N ILE A 113 15.48 -6.93 -20.51
CA ILE A 113 15.81 -7.20 -19.11
C ILE A 113 14.52 -7.49 -18.36
N GLY A 114 14.48 -8.59 -17.61
CA GLY A 114 13.29 -8.99 -16.86
C GLY A 114 12.15 -9.56 -17.72
N TYR A 115 12.26 -9.56 -19.05
CA TYR A 115 11.31 -10.20 -19.96
C TYR A 115 11.88 -11.50 -20.56
N LEU A 116 13.12 -11.46 -21.05
CA LEU A 116 13.77 -12.61 -21.66
C LEU A 116 14.31 -13.56 -20.61
N ASN A 117 13.88 -14.83 -20.66
CA ASN A 117 14.48 -15.92 -19.90
C ASN A 117 15.81 -16.37 -20.52
N GLN A 118 16.78 -15.46 -20.58
CA GLN A 118 18.12 -15.67 -21.09
C GLN A 118 19.14 -15.00 -20.17
N ALA A 119 20.25 -15.68 -19.89
CA ALA A 119 21.33 -15.11 -19.09
C ALA A 119 21.89 -13.83 -19.76
N GLY A 120 22.14 -12.80 -18.96
CA GLY A 120 22.50 -11.45 -19.43
C GLY A 120 21.31 -10.51 -19.61
N PHE A 121 20.08 -11.03 -19.63
CA PHE A 121 18.84 -10.24 -19.61
C PHE A 121 18.05 -10.49 -18.33
N THR A 122 17.97 -11.74 -17.88
CA THR A 122 17.34 -12.09 -16.60
C THR A 122 18.21 -13.09 -15.86
N ASN A 123 18.29 -12.94 -14.55
CA ASN A 123 18.92 -13.90 -13.66
C ASN A 123 18.20 -15.26 -13.79
N PRO A 124 18.91 -16.34 -14.17
CA PRO A 124 18.28 -17.66 -14.32
C PRO A 124 17.54 -18.17 -13.07
N LYS A 125 17.89 -17.65 -11.89
CA LYS A 125 17.20 -17.95 -10.63
C LYS A 125 15.75 -17.45 -10.61
N TYR A 126 15.45 -16.41 -11.37
CA TYR A 126 14.16 -15.72 -11.36
C TYR A 126 13.44 -15.81 -12.70
N TYR A 127 13.75 -16.78 -13.56
CA TYR A 127 13.00 -16.93 -14.82
C TYR A 127 11.50 -17.06 -14.60
N CYS A 128 10.75 -16.30 -15.39
CA CYS A 128 9.30 -16.29 -15.36
C CYS A 128 8.71 -17.47 -16.14
N PRO A 129 7.49 -17.92 -15.82
CA PRO A 129 6.73 -18.79 -16.69
C PRO A 129 6.60 -18.23 -18.11
N ALA A 130 6.41 -19.10 -19.11
CA ALA A 130 6.27 -18.66 -20.49
C ALA A 130 5.05 -17.74 -20.66
N GLY A 131 5.27 -16.56 -21.25
CA GLY A 131 4.24 -15.54 -21.46
C GLY A 131 4.11 -14.54 -20.31
N GLU A 132 4.95 -14.64 -19.28
CA GLU A 132 5.02 -13.68 -18.18
C GLU A 132 6.36 -12.94 -18.20
N LEU A 133 6.40 -11.80 -17.50
CA LEU A 133 7.57 -10.94 -17.32
C LEU A 133 7.64 -10.39 -15.90
N HIS A 134 8.82 -9.90 -15.51
CA HIS A 134 9.03 -9.29 -14.19
C HIS A 134 8.35 -7.93 -14.08
N LEU A 135 7.94 -7.60 -12.84
CA LEU A 135 7.39 -6.29 -12.49
C LEU A 135 8.27 -5.11 -12.89
N LEU A 136 9.59 -5.33 -12.87
CA LEU A 136 10.60 -4.38 -13.31
C LEU A 136 11.28 -4.97 -14.54
N HIS A 137 11.10 -4.35 -15.69
CA HIS A 137 11.66 -4.85 -16.95
C HIS A 137 11.95 -3.69 -17.92
N THR A 138 12.62 -3.98 -19.03
CA THR A 138 12.83 -3.02 -20.12
C THR A 138 12.33 -3.60 -21.44
N HIS A 139 11.87 -2.74 -22.33
CA HIS A 139 11.49 -3.13 -23.69
C HIS A 139 12.63 -3.02 -24.71
N ASP A 140 13.67 -2.24 -24.37
CA ASP A 140 14.80 -1.94 -25.24
C ASP A 140 16.01 -1.42 -24.42
N GLY A 141 17.04 -0.97 -25.13
CA GLY A 141 18.30 -0.49 -24.56
C GLY A 141 18.28 0.97 -24.11
N SER A 142 17.15 1.67 -24.18
CA SER A 142 17.04 3.11 -23.91
C SER A 142 17.32 3.50 -22.46
N GLY A 143 17.10 2.58 -21.51
CA GLY A 143 17.19 2.84 -20.08
C GLY A 143 15.84 3.15 -19.41
N ILE A 144 14.73 3.16 -20.15
CA ILE A 144 13.39 3.23 -19.54
C ILE A 144 13.07 1.90 -18.88
N ILE A 145 12.92 1.93 -17.55
CA ILE A 145 12.47 0.81 -16.76
C ILE A 145 10.95 0.90 -16.66
N HIS A 146 10.26 -0.18 -17.00
CA HIS A 146 8.83 -0.33 -16.79
C HIS A 146 8.61 -0.84 -15.37
N VAL A 147 7.82 -0.11 -14.58
CA VAL A 147 7.43 -0.51 -13.23
C VAL A 147 5.95 -0.81 -13.23
N GLU A 148 5.60 -2.08 -13.25
CA GLU A 148 4.22 -2.54 -13.47
C GLU A 148 3.69 -3.34 -12.27
N LEU A 149 3.47 -2.66 -11.15
CA LEU A 149 3.06 -3.30 -9.90
C LEU A 149 1.56 -3.63 -9.84
N PRO A 150 1.19 -4.83 -9.33
CA PRO A 150 -0.17 -5.04 -8.83
C PRO A 150 -0.44 -4.08 -7.66
N GLN A 151 -1.71 -3.90 -7.29
CA GLN A 151 -2.12 -2.97 -6.22
C GLN A 151 -1.47 -3.25 -4.84
N ALA A 152 -0.90 -4.44 -4.62
CA ALA A 152 -0.29 -4.82 -3.36
C ALA A 152 1.07 -5.50 -3.55
N VAL A 153 2.16 -4.74 -3.39
CA VAL A 153 3.53 -5.29 -3.29
C VAL A 153 4.05 -5.23 -1.86
N SER A 154 5.01 -6.07 -1.53
CA SER A 154 5.59 -6.16 -0.17
C SER A 154 6.41 -4.94 0.25
N SER A 155 6.87 -4.16 -0.72
CA SER A 155 7.74 -3.01 -0.52
C SER A 155 7.74 -2.11 -1.76
N THR A 156 8.14 -0.85 -1.59
CA THR A 156 8.49 0.03 -2.72
C THR A 156 9.63 -0.62 -3.53
N PRO A 157 9.50 -0.76 -4.85
CA PRO A 157 10.58 -1.25 -5.70
C PRO A 157 11.82 -0.38 -5.61
N THR A 158 12.97 -1.00 -5.81
CA THR A 158 14.26 -0.31 -5.80
C THR A 158 15.05 -0.61 -7.07
N LEU A 159 16.06 0.22 -7.34
CA LEU A 159 17.02 -0.04 -8.39
C LEU A 159 17.78 -1.36 -8.14
N GLY A 160 18.02 -1.72 -6.87
CA GLY A 160 18.60 -3.00 -6.50
C GLY A 160 17.72 -4.20 -6.88
N ASP A 161 16.40 -4.08 -6.79
CA ASP A 161 15.47 -5.13 -7.22
C ASP A 161 15.59 -5.35 -8.75
N PHE A 162 15.63 -4.27 -9.53
CA PHE A 162 15.84 -4.33 -10.98
C PHE A 162 17.17 -5.01 -11.35
N PHE A 163 18.28 -4.62 -10.72
CA PHE A 163 19.58 -5.27 -10.95
C PHE A 163 19.60 -6.74 -10.48
N THR A 164 18.85 -7.06 -9.43
CA THR A 164 18.69 -8.45 -8.96
C THR A 164 17.94 -9.31 -9.97
N ILE A 165 16.87 -8.77 -10.58
CA ILE A 165 16.10 -9.38 -11.67
C ILE A 165 17.00 -9.57 -12.90
N TRP A 166 17.74 -8.53 -13.29
CA TRP A 166 18.69 -8.58 -14.41
C TRP A 166 19.79 -9.64 -14.16
N GLY A 167 20.21 -9.80 -12.90
CA GLY A 167 21.28 -10.71 -12.50
C GLY A 167 22.66 -10.05 -12.49
N GLU A 168 22.69 -8.72 -12.53
CA GLU A 168 23.90 -7.92 -12.61
C GLU A 168 24.18 -7.18 -11.28
N PRO A 169 25.45 -6.96 -10.92
CA PRO A 169 25.77 -6.34 -9.64
C PRO A 169 25.50 -4.84 -9.62
N LEU A 170 25.05 -4.34 -8.46
CA LEU A 170 24.92 -2.91 -8.15
C LEU A 170 25.44 -2.62 -6.75
N SER A 171 26.49 -1.82 -6.66
CA SER A 171 27.11 -1.37 -5.42
C SER A 171 27.83 -0.03 -5.62
N ALA A 172 28.34 0.57 -4.54
CA ALA A 172 29.15 1.79 -4.62
C ALA A 172 30.45 1.65 -5.45
N GLY A 173 30.85 0.41 -5.77
CA GLY A 173 32.07 0.11 -6.53
C GLY A 173 31.84 -0.59 -7.88
N GLN A 174 30.60 -0.93 -8.22
CA GLN A 174 30.29 -1.74 -9.39
C GLN A 174 28.85 -1.54 -9.87
N VAL A 175 28.70 -1.34 -11.18
CA VAL A 175 27.41 -1.31 -11.89
C VAL A 175 27.55 -2.21 -13.10
N TRP A 176 26.81 -3.33 -13.12
CA TRP A 176 26.90 -4.31 -14.21
C TRP A 176 28.36 -4.78 -14.41
N MET A 177 28.88 -4.67 -15.63
CA MET A 177 30.25 -5.01 -15.99
C MET A 177 31.25 -3.87 -15.71
N PHE A 178 30.79 -2.70 -15.27
CA PHE A 178 31.62 -1.53 -15.00
C PHE A 178 32.02 -1.48 -13.53
N SER A 179 33.32 -1.51 -13.27
CA SER A 179 33.89 -1.34 -11.93
C SER A 179 34.56 0.03 -11.79
N GLY A 180 34.45 0.64 -10.62
CA GLY A 180 34.99 1.97 -10.37
C GLY A 180 34.24 2.69 -9.25
N GLN A 181 34.66 3.91 -8.92
CA GLN A 181 33.90 4.77 -8.02
C GLN A 181 32.57 5.14 -8.67
N LEU A 182 31.46 4.88 -7.97
CA LEU A 182 30.13 5.24 -8.42
C LEU A 182 29.67 6.54 -7.77
N GLN A 183 29.21 7.47 -8.59
CA GLN A 183 28.29 8.53 -8.18
C GLN A 183 26.88 8.16 -8.67
N ALA A 184 25.98 7.88 -7.74
CA ALA A 184 24.59 7.54 -8.02
C ALA A 184 23.67 8.68 -7.57
N THR A 185 22.96 9.32 -8.51
CA THR A 185 22.03 10.41 -8.21
C THR A 185 20.70 10.18 -8.88
N MET A 186 19.64 10.74 -8.28
CA MET A 186 18.30 10.77 -8.87
C MET A 186 17.79 12.19 -8.88
N TYR A 187 17.34 12.67 -10.04
CA TYR A 187 16.53 13.88 -10.16
C TYR A 187 15.06 13.52 -10.24
N ASN A 188 14.25 14.19 -9.42
CA ASN A 188 12.79 14.11 -9.43
C ASN A 188 12.23 15.37 -10.11
N SER A 189 11.49 15.19 -11.21
CA SER A 189 10.88 16.30 -11.95
C SER A 189 9.66 16.93 -11.26
N ASP A 190 8.93 16.18 -10.43
CA ASP A 190 7.79 16.68 -9.63
C ASP A 190 8.28 17.66 -8.55
N SER A 191 9.27 17.25 -7.76
CA SER A 191 9.82 18.06 -6.67
C SER A 191 10.94 19.00 -7.13
N ARG A 192 11.47 18.80 -8.35
CA ARG A 192 12.61 19.51 -8.93
C ARG A 192 13.87 19.46 -8.05
N SER A 193 14.08 18.33 -7.39
CA SER A 193 15.21 18.12 -6.48
C SER A 193 16.06 16.93 -6.90
N SER A 194 17.33 16.94 -6.50
CA SER A 194 18.22 15.78 -6.65
C SER A 194 18.51 15.15 -5.30
N ALA A 195 18.68 13.83 -5.29
CA ALA A 195 19.14 13.06 -4.13
C ALA A 195 20.35 12.20 -4.51
N ASP A 196 21.26 12.01 -3.55
CA ASP A 196 22.47 11.21 -3.68
C ASP A 196 22.27 9.84 -3.01
N TYR A 197 22.59 8.79 -3.75
CA TYR A 197 22.49 7.38 -3.34
C TYR A 197 23.82 6.65 -3.47
N SER A 198 24.94 7.35 -3.67
CA SER A 198 26.25 6.77 -3.97
C SER A 198 26.74 5.76 -2.93
N SER A 199 26.41 5.95 -1.65
CA SER A 199 26.77 5.02 -0.57
C SER A 199 25.94 3.73 -0.53
N GLY A 200 24.77 3.72 -1.20
CA GLY A 200 23.81 2.62 -1.17
C GLY A 200 22.90 2.63 -2.39
N PRO A 201 23.44 2.50 -3.62
CA PRO A 201 22.69 2.69 -4.87
C PRO A 201 21.57 1.65 -5.05
N ALA A 202 21.76 0.44 -4.52
CA ALA A 202 20.74 -0.61 -4.55
C ALA A 202 19.46 -0.22 -3.79
N GLY A 203 19.56 0.67 -2.79
CA GLY A 203 18.40 1.16 -2.03
C GLY A 203 17.67 2.33 -2.67
N LEU A 204 18.08 2.78 -3.87
CA LEU A 204 17.43 3.88 -4.58
C LEU A 204 15.99 3.48 -4.94
N PRO A 205 14.96 4.18 -4.42
CA PRO A 205 13.58 3.81 -4.64
C PRO A 205 13.12 4.20 -6.06
N LEU A 206 12.39 3.29 -6.70
CA LEU A 206 11.58 3.58 -7.88
C LEU A 206 10.17 3.85 -7.35
N TYR A 207 9.78 5.12 -7.26
CA TYR A 207 8.47 5.51 -6.73
C TYR A 207 7.54 5.96 -7.85
N GLU A 208 6.26 5.88 -7.56
CA GLU A 208 5.19 6.38 -8.41
C GLU A 208 5.21 7.91 -8.47
N SER A 209 5.17 8.47 -9.68
CA SER A 209 5.11 9.93 -9.88
C SER A 209 3.91 10.57 -9.17
N ALA A 210 4.00 11.87 -8.88
CA ALA A 210 2.88 12.62 -8.31
C ALA A 210 1.66 12.70 -9.25
N ALA A 211 1.82 12.38 -10.54
CA ALA A 211 0.72 12.26 -11.50
C ALA A 211 -0.13 10.99 -11.30
N GLY A 212 0.26 10.12 -10.37
CA GLY A 212 -0.48 8.94 -9.95
C GLY A 212 0.00 7.63 -10.60
N PRO A 213 -0.77 6.54 -10.46
CA PRO A 213 -0.27 5.18 -10.65
C PRO A 213 -0.11 4.81 -12.12
N GLN A 214 -0.46 5.68 -13.05
CA GLN A 214 -0.29 5.49 -14.50
C GLN A 214 0.51 6.66 -15.10
N GLY A 215 1.24 7.38 -14.24
CA GLY A 215 1.73 8.73 -14.50
C GLY A 215 3.04 8.75 -15.29
N ASN A 216 2.93 9.05 -16.58
CA ASN A 216 4.04 9.52 -17.42
C ASN A 216 3.83 11.00 -17.74
N ALA A 217 4.15 11.89 -16.80
CA ALA A 217 3.83 13.32 -16.93
C ALA A 217 4.82 14.10 -17.80
N TYR A 218 5.99 13.52 -18.10
CA TYR A 218 7.10 14.25 -18.69
C TYR A 218 7.55 13.65 -20.02
N PRO A 219 7.90 14.46 -21.03
CA PRO A 219 8.49 13.94 -22.26
C PRO A 219 9.89 13.39 -21.98
N ILE A 220 10.25 12.28 -22.62
CA ILE A 220 11.59 11.70 -22.50
C ILE A 220 12.62 12.68 -23.09
N PRO A 221 13.70 13.01 -22.35
CA PRO A 221 14.83 13.74 -22.92
C PRO A 221 15.58 12.84 -23.92
N LEU A 222 15.37 13.07 -25.23
CA LEU A 222 15.91 12.21 -26.29
C LEU A 222 17.44 12.03 -26.22
N ALA A 223 18.17 13.05 -25.78
CA ALA A 223 19.62 12.97 -25.62
C ALA A 223 20.07 11.89 -24.63
N TYR A 224 19.24 11.57 -23.63
CA TYR A 224 19.53 10.55 -22.62
C TYR A 224 19.08 9.15 -23.02
N ILE A 225 18.41 9.01 -24.17
CA ILE A 225 18.04 7.71 -24.75
C ILE A 225 18.66 7.54 -26.14
N PHE A 226 19.85 8.10 -26.35
CA PHE A 226 20.59 8.00 -27.62
C PHE A 226 19.81 8.46 -28.85
N ASN A 227 18.92 9.44 -28.68
CA ASN A 227 17.97 9.89 -29.70
C ASN A 227 17.15 8.74 -30.33
N GLY A 228 16.85 7.70 -29.54
CA GLY A 228 16.07 6.54 -29.98
C GLY A 228 16.87 5.46 -30.71
N ALA A 229 18.20 5.58 -30.79
CA ALA A 229 19.04 4.62 -31.52
C ALA A 229 18.95 3.18 -30.97
N TYR A 230 18.65 3.05 -29.67
CA TYR A 230 18.48 1.76 -28.98
C TYR A 230 17.05 1.60 -28.44
N GLY A 231 16.08 2.15 -29.17
CA GLY A 231 14.67 2.15 -28.79
C GLY A 231 14.22 3.40 -28.03
N THR A 232 12.91 3.50 -27.84
CA THR A 232 12.24 4.68 -27.26
C THR A 232 11.63 4.39 -25.89
N GLY A 233 11.96 3.24 -25.31
CA GLY A 233 11.48 2.79 -24.01
C GLY A 233 10.05 2.31 -23.98
N ALA A 234 9.40 2.08 -25.13
CA ALA A 234 8.00 1.63 -25.26
C ALA A 234 6.95 2.41 -24.44
N SER A 235 7.24 3.65 -24.02
CA SER A 235 6.40 4.42 -23.08
C SER A 235 5.64 5.58 -23.75
N SER A 236 5.40 5.47 -25.06
CA SER A 236 4.80 6.52 -25.90
C SER A 236 5.55 7.87 -25.91
N GLY A 237 6.85 7.85 -25.58
CA GLY A 237 7.70 9.05 -25.56
C GLY A 237 7.64 9.85 -24.26
N PHE A 238 7.00 9.32 -23.22
CA PHE A 238 6.89 9.94 -21.91
C PHE A 238 7.47 9.06 -20.82
N TYR A 239 7.81 9.65 -19.68
CA TYR A 239 8.36 8.95 -18.52
C TYR A 239 7.83 9.57 -17.24
N SER A 240 8.05 8.91 -16.11
CA SER A 240 7.44 9.30 -14.82
C SER A 240 8.05 10.54 -14.18
N GLY A 241 9.23 10.98 -14.64
CA GLY A 241 9.87 12.21 -14.18
C GLY A 241 11.15 11.98 -13.38
N GLU A 242 11.46 10.73 -13.04
CA GLU A 242 12.71 10.34 -12.38
C GLU A 242 13.80 10.05 -13.40
N ILE A 243 14.93 10.75 -13.27
CA ILE A 243 16.15 10.43 -14.00
C ILE A 243 17.20 9.98 -13.01
N ILE A 244 17.69 8.76 -13.18
CA ILE A 244 18.68 8.11 -12.34
C ILE A 244 19.99 8.09 -13.12
N TRP A 245 21.04 8.73 -12.60
CA TRP A 245 22.38 8.62 -13.15
C TRP A 245 23.24 7.70 -12.31
N LEU A 246 23.85 6.73 -12.97
CA LEU A 246 24.93 5.91 -12.45
C LEU A 246 26.22 6.28 -13.19
N ASN A 247 27.02 7.16 -12.59
CA ASN A 247 28.29 7.60 -13.16
C ASN A 247 29.44 6.81 -12.54
N VAL A 248 30.02 5.88 -13.31
CA VAL A 248 31.15 5.05 -12.88
C VAL A 248 32.45 5.62 -13.44
N THR A 249 33.46 5.79 -12.58
CA THR A 249 34.82 6.23 -12.95
C THR A 249 35.84 5.20 -12.47
N ALA A 250 36.62 4.63 -13.40
CA ALA A 250 37.63 3.62 -13.12
C ALA A 250 38.98 4.20 -12.66
#